data_AF-A0A1D3DR21-F1
#
_entry.id   AF-A0A1D3DR21-F1
#
_cell.length_a   1.000
_cell.length_b   1.000
_cell.length_c   1.000
_cell.angle_alpha   90.00
_cell.angle_beta   90.00
_cell.angle_gamma   90.00
#
_symmetry.space_group_name_H-M   'P 1'
#
loop_
_entity.id
_entity.type
_entity.pdbx_description
1 polymer ?
#
loop_
_entity_poly.entity_id
_entity_poly.type
_entity_poly.pdbx_seq_one_letter_code
_entity_poly.pdbx_strand_id
1 'polypeptide(L)'
;MRWTAEQVLALAPDAASRKAGSKLGAAGPWSGAGCSAVGAVWGLCKGSGSKPYQTVVDTAGPAYKCTCPSRKFPCKHALGLLLLWAADAAAVPAGADAPDWAEKWLESRGARAEARQRKDEAKPADEEAARRRAAARAARVTAGAEELEQRLADLVRGGMAAAEHAGYGLWEETARRMVDAQAPGLAGRVRELGAIPGSGPGWPMRLLEESALTHLLDRAWLGIDRLPEPLAATVRTRVGLPASARGPAVRDRWLVLAQYDTSDGKLTTRRIWLYGRESGRTALLLSFGAAGRAPDLALAVGVVLDAELVRYPGAGQLRAELGERFAAPVPGDAPPPGGSVGEALAAYGLALRDDPWLDSWPVTLRDVVPVPAAEGWQLADADGGAALPVTGSAVARPGLWRLAAVSGGAPVTVFGECGHRGFTPLAAWSPDAPGTVPLT
;
A
#
# COMPACT_ATOMS: atom_id res chain seq x y z
N MET A 1 13.49 5.38 -20.15
CA MET A 1 14.57 4.44 -19.81
C MET A 1 13.97 3.05 -19.61
N ARG A 2 14.69 1.96 -19.93
CA ARG A 2 14.19 0.58 -19.78
C ARG A 2 14.17 0.16 -18.31
N TRP A 3 13.18 -0.63 -17.92
CA TRP A 3 13.13 -1.23 -16.58
C TRP A 3 14.12 -2.39 -16.46
N THR A 4 14.56 -2.70 -15.25
CA THR A 4 15.33 -3.92 -14.98
C THR A 4 14.40 -5.14 -14.95
N ALA A 5 14.96 -6.34 -15.18
CA ALA A 5 14.18 -7.57 -15.09
C ALA A 5 13.52 -7.73 -13.71
N GLU A 6 14.22 -7.34 -12.63
CA GLU A 6 13.70 -7.39 -11.26
C GLU A 6 12.50 -6.46 -11.06
N GLN A 7 12.58 -5.22 -11.58
CA GLN A 7 11.46 -4.27 -11.55
C GLN A 7 10.23 -4.83 -12.25
N VAL A 8 10.41 -5.50 -13.40
CA VAL A 8 9.30 -6.16 -14.12
C VAL A 8 8.71 -7.31 -13.31
N LEU A 9 9.55 -8.17 -12.71
CA LEU A 9 9.09 -9.33 -11.95
C LEU A 9 8.37 -8.94 -10.65
N ALA A 10 8.67 -7.76 -10.09
CA ALA A 10 7.97 -7.18 -8.95
C ALA A 10 6.51 -6.78 -9.27
N LEU A 11 6.15 -6.60 -10.55
CA LEU A 11 4.78 -6.31 -10.99
C LEU A 11 3.90 -7.58 -11.07
N ALA A 12 4.49 -8.76 -10.98
CA ALA A 12 3.77 -10.01 -11.18
C ALA A 12 2.71 -10.23 -10.07
N PRO A 13 1.44 -10.53 -10.42
CA PRO A 13 0.37 -10.69 -9.43
C PRO A 13 0.52 -11.95 -8.57
N ASP A 14 1.30 -12.95 -9.03
CA ASP A 14 1.65 -14.15 -8.26
C ASP A 14 2.89 -14.84 -8.87
N ALA A 15 3.44 -15.82 -8.13
CA ALA A 15 4.62 -16.59 -8.54
C ALA A 15 4.42 -17.38 -9.84
N ALA A 16 3.20 -17.89 -10.08
CA ALA A 16 2.88 -18.63 -11.30
C ALA A 16 2.93 -17.72 -12.54
N SER A 17 2.40 -16.50 -12.41
CA SER A 17 2.42 -15.46 -13.44
C SER A 17 3.85 -14.98 -13.70
N ARG A 18 4.65 -14.82 -12.63
CA ARG A 18 6.09 -14.53 -12.72
C ARG A 18 6.81 -15.58 -13.57
N LYS A 19 6.69 -16.87 -13.21
CA LYS A 19 7.32 -17.98 -13.95
C LYS A 19 6.85 -18.08 -15.40
N ALA A 20 5.55 -17.90 -15.64
CA ALA A 20 4.98 -17.95 -16.98
C ALA A 20 5.41 -16.76 -17.86
N GLY A 21 5.52 -15.57 -17.26
CA GLY A 21 5.99 -14.36 -17.93
C GLY A 21 7.47 -14.46 -18.32
N SER A 22 8.32 -14.98 -17.43
CA SER A 22 9.75 -15.19 -17.71
C SER A 22 10.00 -16.07 -18.95
N LYS A 23 9.16 -17.08 -19.17
CA LYS A 23 9.25 -17.94 -20.38
C LYS A 23 8.96 -17.19 -21.69
N LEU A 24 8.28 -16.05 -21.61
CA LEU A 24 7.95 -15.20 -22.76
C LEU A 24 8.89 -14.01 -22.87
N GLY A 25 9.91 -13.87 -22.02
CA GLY A 25 10.87 -12.75 -22.03
C GLY A 25 11.98 -12.85 -23.10
N ALA A 26 11.77 -13.63 -24.16
CA ALA A 26 12.73 -13.82 -25.26
C ALA A 26 12.08 -13.44 -26.60
N ALA A 27 12.87 -13.06 -27.60
CA ALA A 27 12.35 -12.51 -28.86
C ALA A 27 11.46 -13.48 -29.66
N GLY A 28 11.75 -14.79 -29.63
CA GLY A 28 11.08 -15.81 -30.46
C GLY A 28 9.55 -15.80 -30.49
N PRO A 29 8.84 -15.74 -29.34
CA PRO A 29 7.37 -15.66 -29.32
C PRO A 29 6.78 -14.32 -29.77
N TRP A 30 7.59 -13.29 -30.02
CA TRP A 30 7.11 -11.93 -30.30
C TRP A 30 7.34 -11.52 -31.75
N SER A 31 6.39 -10.76 -32.29
CA SER A 31 6.53 -10.04 -33.55
C SER A 31 5.92 -8.64 -33.43
N GLY A 32 6.33 -7.73 -34.32
CA GLY A 32 5.83 -6.36 -34.35
C GLY A 32 5.98 -5.63 -33.02
N ALA A 33 7.04 -5.95 -32.26
CA ALA A 33 7.31 -5.31 -30.99
C ALA A 33 7.99 -3.96 -31.20
N GLY A 34 7.69 -3.00 -30.32
CA GLY A 34 8.27 -1.67 -30.37
C GLY A 34 7.96 -0.90 -29.10
N CYS A 35 8.65 0.22 -28.90
CA CYS A 35 8.34 1.15 -27.83
C CYS A 35 8.40 2.62 -28.29
N SER A 36 7.50 3.43 -27.76
CA SER A 36 7.47 4.87 -28.00
C SER A 36 8.43 5.61 -27.08
N ALA A 37 8.80 6.83 -27.48
CA ALA A 37 9.60 7.74 -26.65
C ALA A 37 8.85 8.18 -25.38
N VAL A 38 7.52 8.23 -25.43
CA VAL A 38 6.62 8.71 -24.36
C VAL A 38 6.13 7.60 -23.41
N GLY A 39 6.79 6.45 -23.40
CA GLY A 39 6.55 5.43 -22.37
C GLY A 39 5.40 4.47 -22.69
N ALA A 40 5.36 3.93 -23.90
CA ALA A 40 4.52 2.78 -24.24
C ALA A 40 5.36 1.66 -24.89
N VAL A 41 4.99 0.41 -24.63
CA VAL A 41 5.61 -0.80 -25.19
C VAL A 41 4.51 -1.68 -25.75
N TRP A 42 4.67 -2.21 -26.96
CA TRP A 42 3.70 -3.10 -27.59
C TRP A 42 4.37 -4.30 -28.26
N GLY A 43 3.58 -5.34 -28.53
CA GLY A 43 4.01 -6.50 -29.29
C GLY A 43 2.88 -7.51 -29.52
N LEU A 44 3.09 -8.38 -30.50
CA LEU A 44 2.21 -9.49 -30.83
C LEU A 44 2.83 -10.79 -30.32
N CYS A 45 2.23 -11.41 -29.30
CA CYS A 45 2.71 -12.70 -28.79
C CYS A 45 2.03 -13.86 -29.52
N LYS A 46 2.80 -14.79 -30.07
CA LYS A 46 2.27 -16.04 -30.64
C LYS A 46 1.59 -16.85 -29.53
N GLY A 47 0.29 -17.08 -29.71
CA GLY A 47 -0.54 -17.86 -28.79
C GLY A 47 -0.86 -19.26 -29.35
N SER A 48 -1.73 -19.99 -28.65
CA SER A 48 -2.27 -21.28 -29.11
C SER A 48 -3.35 -21.14 -30.19
N GLY A 49 -3.82 -19.92 -30.46
CA GLY A 49 -4.81 -19.62 -31.50
C GLY A 49 -4.20 -19.09 -32.79
N SER A 50 -5.04 -18.90 -33.81
CA SER A 50 -4.63 -18.41 -35.14
C SER A 50 -4.24 -16.93 -35.18
N LYS A 51 -4.72 -16.12 -34.23
CA LYS A 51 -4.36 -14.70 -34.09
C LYS A 51 -3.41 -14.50 -32.90
N PRO A 52 -2.27 -13.80 -33.07
CA PRO A 52 -1.38 -13.49 -31.96
C PRO A 52 -2.06 -12.53 -30.96
N TYR A 53 -1.68 -12.61 -29.70
CA TYR A 53 -2.21 -11.74 -28.66
C TYR A 53 -1.56 -10.36 -28.75
N GLN A 54 -2.39 -9.35 -29.04
CA GLN A 54 -2.01 -7.95 -28.99
C GLN A 54 -1.79 -7.57 -27.54
N THR A 55 -0.57 -7.16 -27.21
CA THR A 55 -0.16 -6.76 -25.87
C THR A 55 0.42 -5.36 -25.94
N VAL A 56 -0.16 -4.43 -25.17
CA VAL A 56 0.34 -3.06 -25.00
C VAL A 56 0.46 -2.76 -23.51
N VAL A 57 1.52 -2.06 -23.17
CA VAL A 57 1.86 -1.62 -21.83
C VAL A 57 2.18 -0.13 -21.87
N ASP A 58 1.48 0.64 -21.05
CA ASP A 58 1.83 2.02 -20.72
C ASP A 58 2.82 1.98 -19.54
N THR A 59 4.06 2.39 -19.76
CA THR A 59 5.14 2.36 -18.76
C THR A 59 5.22 3.64 -17.93
N ALA A 60 4.46 4.69 -18.26
CA ALA A 60 4.38 5.88 -17.42
C ALA A 60 3.60 5.59 -16.13
N GLY A 61 2.55 4.77 -16.22
CA GLY A 61 1.84 4.19 -15.08
C GLY A 61 1.39 2.77 -15.41
N PRO A 62 2.17 1.73 -15.02
CA PRO A 62 2.06 0.39 -15.57
C PRO A 62 0.63 -0.06 -15.71
N ALA A 63 0.12 0.01 -16.93
CA ALA A 63 -1.19 -0.47 -17.25
C ALA A 63 -1.10 -1.33 -18.49
N TYR A 64 -1.95 -2.34 -18.50
CA TYR A 64 -1.74 -3.47 -19.38
C TYR A 64 -3.04 -3.75 -20.11
N LYS A 65 -2.96 -3.87 -21.42
CA LYS A 65 -4.00 -4.48 -22.22
C LYS A 65 -3.40 -5.62 -23.01
N CYS A 66 -3.99 -6.79 -22.84
CA CYS A 66 -3.67 -7.97 -23.61
C CYS A 66 -4.97 -8.61 -24.07
N THR A 67 -5.04 -9.07 -25.33
CA THR A 67 -6.23 -9.77 -25.85
C THR A 67 -6.33 -11.23 -25.41
N CYS A 68 -5.46 -11.70 -24.51
CA CYS A 68 -5.52 -13.06 -23.97
C CYS A 68 -6.68 -13.23 -22.97
N PRO A 69 -7.22 -14.46 -22.80
CA PRO A 69 -8.36 -14.72 -21.92
C PRO A 69 -8.03 -14.68 -20.40
N SER A 70 -6.80 -14.30 -20.04
CA SER A 70 -6.37 -14.27 -18.63
C SER A 70 -7.10 -13.16 -17.87
N ARG A 71 -7.53 -13.47 -16.64
CA ARG A 71 -8.09 -12.49 -15.69
C ARG A 71 -7.03 -11.87 -14.76
N LYS A 72 -5.76 -12.20 -14.93
CA LYS A 72 -4.63 -11.69 -14.13
C LYS A 72 -3.99 -10.50 -14.83
N PHE A 73 -3.74 -9.41 -14.09
CA PHE A 73 -3.17 -8.17 -14.62
C PHE A 73 -2.02 -7.70 -13.73
N PRO A 74 -0.80 -7.52 -14.26
CA PRO A 74 -0.36 -7.89 -15.60
C PRO A 74 -0.42 -9.41 -15.84
N CYS A 75 -0.83 -9.81 -17.06
CA CYS A 75 -0.84 -11.22 -17.46
C CYS A 75 0.58 -11.67 -17.86
N LYS A 76 0.77 -12.98 -18.09
CA LYS A 76 2.07 -13.52 -18.55
C LYS A 76 2.61 -12.85 -19.82
N HIS A 77 1.75 -12.40 -20.74
CA HIS A 77 2.18 -11.73 -21.96
C HIS A 77 2.67 -10.31 -21.69
N ALA A 78 1.97 -9.56 -20.84
CA ALA A 78 2.43 -8.22 -20.43
C ALA A 78 3.76 -8.28 -19.67
N LEU A 79 3.92 -9.24 -18.75
CA LEU A 79 5.20 -9.49 -18.07
C LEU A 79 6.29 -9.91 -19.07
N GLY A 80 6.00 -10.82 -19.99
CA GLY A 80 6.94 -11.28 -21.01
C GLY A 80 7.41 -10.15 -21.94
N LEU A 81 6.49 -9.29 -22.38
CA LEU A 81 6.82 -8.14 -23.23
C LEU A 81 7.74 -7.16 -22.51
N LEU A 82 7.44 -6.86 -21.24
CA LEU A 82 8.27 -5.99 -20.42
C LEU A 82 9.65 -6.59 -20.13
N LEU A 83 9.74 -7.91 -19.94
CA LEU A 83 11.03 -8.60 -19.77
C LEU A 83 11.85 -8.58 -21.06
N LEU A 84 11.21 -8.79 -22.21
CA LEU A 84 11.87 -8.64 -23.50
C LEU A 84 12.38 -7.21 -23.71
N TRP A 85 11.55 -6.22 -23.39
CA TRP A 85 11.92 -4.81 -23.42
C TRP A 85 13.02 -4.45 -22.40
N ALA A 86 13.08 -5.10 -21.25
CA ALA A 86 14.18 -4.93 -20.29
C ALA A 86 15.51 -5.51 -20.81
N ALA A 87 15.45 -6.66 -21.50
CA ALA A 87 16.63 -7.46 -21.83
C ALA A 87 17.23 -7.19 -23.22
N ASP A 88 16.41 -6.85 -24.22
CA ASP A 88 16.86 -6.79 -25.62
C ASP A 88 16.36 -5.53 -26.35
N ALA A 89 17.31 -4.66 -26.69
CA ALA A 89 17.02 -3.41 -27.39
C ALA A 89 16.75 -3.54 -28.88
N ALA A 90 17.31 -4.57 -29.51
CA ALA A 90 17.07 -4.84 -30.90
C ALA A 90 15.69 -5.48 -31.11
N ALA A 91 15.25 -6.34 -30.19
CA ALA A 91 13.94 -7.01 -30.28
C ALA A 91 12.75 -6.07 -30.03
N VAL A 92 12.96 -4.96 -29.30
CA VAL A 92 11.94 -3.93 -29.03
C VAL A 92 12.53 -2.56 -29.38
N PRO A 93 12.56 -2.17 -30.66
CA PRO A 93 13.16 -0.91 -31.10
C PRO A 93 12.40 0.30 -30.55
N ALA A 94 13.17 1.34 -30.18
CA ALA A 94 12.62 2.62 -29.71
C ALA A 94 12.27 3.54 -30.89
N GLY A 95 11.26 4.39 -30.70
CA GLY A 95 10.84 5.37 -31.71
C GLY A 95 10.07 4.78 -32.88
N ALA A 96 9.59 3.53 -32.75
CA ALA A 96 8.67 2.95 -33.70
C ALA A 96 7.27 3.58 -33.56
N ASP A 97 6.55 3.73 -34.68
CA ASP A 97 5.17 4.18 -34.65
C ASP A 97 4.29 3.10 -34.00
N ALA A 98 3.42 3.53 -33.08
CA ALA A 98 2.50 2.63 -32.41
C ALA A 98 1.47 2.13 -33.44
N PRO A 99 1.19 0.81 -33.51
CA PRO A 99 0.10 0.31 -34.33
C PRO A 99 -1.24 0.89 -33.90
N ASP A 100 -2.21 1.03 -34.82
CA ASP A 100 -3.54 1.60 -34.57
C ASP A 100 -4.24 1.07 -33.30
N TRP A 101 -4.08 -0.23 -33.02
CA TRP A 101 -4.73 -0.87 -31.87
C TRP A 101 -4.10 -0.49 -30.54
N ALA A 102 -2.81 -0.14 -30.53
CA ALA A 102 -2.07 0.34 -29.37
C ALA A 102 -2.35 1.83 -29.16
N GLU A 103 -2.30 2.63 -30.23
CA GLU A 103 -2.60 4.07 -30.20
C GLU A 103 -4.02 4.35 -29.73
N LYS A 104 -5.04 3.74 -30.35
CA LYS A 104 -6.44 3.86 -29.92
C LYS A 104 -6.65 3.50 -28.45
N TRP A 105 -5.88 2.56 -27.92
CA TRP A 105 -5.96 2.21 -26.51
C TRP A 105 -5.35 3.28 -25.61
N LEU A 106 -4.17 3.80 -25.95
CA LEU A 106 -3.49 4.88 -25.22
C LEU A 106 -4.33 6.16 -25.22
N GLU A 107 -4.87 6.57 -26.37
CA GLU A 107 -5.78 7.73 -26.49
C GLU A 107 -7.06 7.56 -25.65
N SER A 108 -7.69 6.39 -25.73
CA SER A 108 -8.90 6.11 -24.96
C SER A 108 -8.67 6.20 -23.44
N ARG A 109 -7.44 5.97 -22.99
CA ARG A 109 -7.04 6.13 -21.59
C ARG A 109 -6.85 7.59 -21.22
N GLY A 110 -6.15 8.36 -22.04
CA GLY A 110 -6.01 9.81 -21.87
C GLY A 110 -7.38 10.49 -21.75
N ALA A 111 -8.26 10.23 -22.72
CA ALA A 111 -9.62 10.79 -22.74
C ALA A 111 -10.48 10.37 -21.52
N ARG A 112 -10.32 9.14 -21.01
CA ARG A 112 -11.01 8.69 -19.78
C ARG A 112 -10.46 9.34 -18.51
N ALA A 113 -9.15 9.61 -18.46
CA ALA A 113 -8.54 10.31 -17.34
C ALA A 113 -9.03 11.76 -17.28
N GLU A 114 -9.02 12.46 -18.42
CA GLU A 114 -9.55 13.83 -18.55
C GLU A 114 -11.05 13.91 -18.25
N ALA A 115 -11.85 12.96 -18.75
CA ALA A 115 -13.28 12.91 -18.48
C ALA A 115 -13.60 12.68 -17.01
N ARG A 116 -12.73 11.96 -16.28
CA ARG A 116 -12.88 11.74 -14.83
C ARG A 116 -12.55 13.00 -14.05
N GLN A 117 -11.46 13.70 -14.40
CA GLN A 117 -11.12 15.01 -13.83
C GLN A 117 -12.24 16.04 -14.03
N ARG A 118 -12.76 16.19 -15.26
CA ARG A 118 -13.87 17.12 -15.54
C ARG A 118 -15.16 16.78 -14.79
N LYS A 119 -15.42 15.50 -14.52
CA LYS A 119 -16.62 15.05 -13.81
C LYS A 119 -16.53 15.29 -12.29
N ASP A 120 -15.32 15.31 -11.75
CA ASP A 120 -15.05 15.65 -10.36
C ASP A 120 -15.11 17.19 -10.16
N GLU A 121 -14.73 17.98 -11.16
CA GLU A 121 -14.87 19.45 -11.16
C GLU A 121 -16.32 19.94 -11.39
N ALA A 122 -17.13 19.23 -12.19
CA ALA A 122 -18.43 19.71 -12.68
C ALA A 122 -19.65 19.28 -11.86
N LYS A 123 -19.50 18.84 -10.59
CA LYS A 123 -20.66 18.55 -9.73
C LYS A 123 -20.97 19.75 -8.83
N PRO A 124 -22.01 20.56 -9.11
CA PRO A 124 -22.59 21.39 -8.08
C PRO A 124 -23.25 20.43 -7.09
N ALA A 125 -22.62 20.24 -5.93
CA ALA A 125 -23.26 19.53 -4.84
C ALA A 125 -24.41 20.40 -4.35
N ASP A 126 -25.61 19.84 -4.26
CA ASP A 126 -26.62 20.36 -3.33
C ASP A 126 -26.03 20.25 -1.92
N GLU A 127 -25.37 21.33 -1.49
CA GLU A 127 -24.61 21.40 -0.25
C GLU A 127 -25.50 21.12 0.94
N GLU A 128 -26.76 21.57 0.89
CA GLU A 128 -27.71 21.38 1.96
C GLU A 128 -28.13 19.92 2.08
N ALA A 129 -28.46 19.25 0.97
CA ALA A 129 -28.72 17.82 0.98
C ALA A 129 -27.48 17.00 1.38
N ALA A 130 -26.27 17.44 1.02
CA ALA A 130 -25.02 16.81 1.45
C ALA A 130 -24.81 16.94 2.98
N ARG A 131 -25.03 18.14 3.53
CA ARG A 131 -24.98 18.40 4.98
C ARG A 131 -26.01 17.56 5.74
N ARG A 132 -27.26 17.50 5.26
CA ARG A 132 -28.31 16.67 5.88
C ARG A 132 -27.96 15.18 5.86
N ARG A 133 -27.40 14.66 4.76
CA ARG A 133 -26.92 13.26 4.67
C ARG A 133 -25.76 13.00 5.63
N ALA A 134 -24.82 13.94 5.75
CA ALA A 134 -23.70 13.83 6.66
C ALA A 134 -24.17 13.82 8.13
N ALA A 135 -25.10 14.70 8.50
CA ALA A 135 -25.69 14.75 9.84
C ALA A 135 -26.46 13.46 10.18
N ALA A 136 -27.31 12.98 9.25
CA ALA A 136 -28.04 11.73 9.45
C ALA A 136 -27.12 10.51 9.57
N ARG A 137 -26.00 10.49 8.85
CA ARG A 137 -24.95 9.46 9.02
C ARG A 137 -24.30 9.58 10.40
N ALA A 138 -23.91 10.79 10.80
CA ALA A 138 -23.27 11.01 12.08
C ALA A 138 -24.15 10.53 13.24
N ALA A 139 -25.46 10.82 13.20
CA ALA A 139 -26.40 10.33 14.21
C ALA A 139 -26.49 8.80 14.31
N ARG A 140 -26.45 8.08 13.17
CA ARG A 140 -26.42 6.61 13.16
C ARG A 140 -25.14 6.07 13.77
N VAL A 141 -24.00 6.66 13.41
CA VAL A 141 -22.68 6.28 13.93
C VAL A 141 -22.64 6.52 15.45
N THR A 142 -23.15 7.65 15.93
CA THR A 142 -23.25 7.96 17.36
C THR A 142 -24.06 6.92 18.12
N ALA A 143 -25.25 6.55 17.63
CA ALA A 143 -26.06 5.50 18.26
C ALA A 143 -25.32 4.14 18.30
N GLY A 144 -24.59 3.80 17.24
CA GLY A 144 -23.75 2.61 17.21
C GLY A 144 -22.59 2.66 18.22
N ALA A 145 -21.88 3.79 18.29
CA ALA A 145 -20.78 3.99 19.22
C ALA A 145 -21.22 3.95 20.69
N GLU A 146 -22.40 4.48 21.02
CA GLU A 146 -23.00 4.38 22.36
C GLU A 146 -23.32 2.91 22.73
N GLU A 147 -23.87 2.13 21.80
CA GLU A 147 -24.11 0.70 22.01
C GLU A 147 -22.79 -0.07 22.19
N LEU A 148 -21.78 0.24 21.37
CA LEU A 148 -20.46 -0.40 21.46
C LEU A 148 -19.76 -0.06 22.78
N GLU A 149 -19.83 1.18 23.25
CA GLU A 149 -19.29 1.61 24.53
C GLU A 149 -19.89 0.80 25.70
N GLN A 150 -21.21 0.58 25.70
CA GLN A 150 -21.89 -0.23 26.71
C GLN A 150 -21.40 -1.69 26.67
N ARG A 151 -21.31 -2.29 25.48
CA ARG A 151 -20.82 -3.66 25.31
C ARG A 151 -19.38 -3.83 25.77
N LEU A 152 -18.51 -2.86 25.48
CA LEU A 152 -17.11 -2.87 25.95
C LEU A 152 -17.04 -2.74 27.47
N ALA A 153 -17.88 -1.88 28.08
CA ALA A 153 -17.96 -1.76 29.54
C ALA A 153 -18.45 -3.06 30.21
N ASP A 154 -19.44 -3.73 29.61
CA ASP A 154 -19.95 -5.01 30.09
C ASP A 154 -18.92 -6.14 29.95
N LEU A 155 -18.16 -6.16 28.86
CA LEU A 155 -17.03 -7.07 28.67
C LEU A 155 -16.00 -6.92 29.81
N VAL A 156 -15.59 -5.68 30.10
CA VAL A 156 -14.63 -5.40 31.18
C VAL A 156 -15.20 -5.80 32.54
N ARG A 157 -16.48 -5.48 32.82
CA ARG A 157 -17.15 -5.82 34.08
C ARG A 157 -17.31 -7.33 34.27
N GLY A 158 -17.61 -8.05 33.20
CA GLY A 158 -17.76 -9.52 33.20
C GLY A 158 -16.42 -10.27 33.29
N GLY A 159 -15.31 -9.58 33.05
CA GLY A 159 -13.96 -10.15 33.07
C GLY A 159 -13.59 -10.82 31.74
N MET A 160 -12.38 -10.50 31.25
CA MET A 160 -11.91 -10.93 29.93
C MET A 160 -11.80 -12.45 29.78
N ALA A 161 -11.55 -13.19 30.87
CA ALA A 161 -11.40 -14.65 30.84
C ALA A 161 -12.67 -15.37 30.37
N ALA A 162 -13.85 -14.78 30.58
CA ALA A 162 -15.11 -15.34 30.10
C ALA A 162 -15.33 -15.12 28.59
N ALA A 163 -14.58 -14.22 27.96
CA ALA A 163 -14.77 -13.85 26.55
C ALA A 163 -14.47 -14.99 25.57
N GLU A 164 -13.62 -15.96 25.95
CA GLU A 164 -13.37 -17.17 25.16
C GLU A 164 -14.66 -18.00 24.95
N HIS A 165 -15.57 -17.97 25.93
CA HIS A 165 -16.82 -18.72 25.90
C HIS A 165 -17.96 -17.96 25.21
N ALA A 166 -17.82 -16.65 24.98
CA ALA A 166 -18.86 -15.81 24.38
C ALA A 166 -19.15 -16.13 22.90
N GLY A 167 -18.26 -16.91 22.25
CA GLY A 167 -18.42 -17.40 20.89
C GLY A 167 -18.27 -16.31 19.82
N TYR A 168 -17.80 -16.70 18.63
CA TYR A 168 -17.60 -15.79 17.49
C TYR A 168 -18.88 -15.06 17.04
N GLY A 169 -20.06 -15.66 17.29
CA GLY A 169 -21.36 -15.13 16.87
C GLY A 169 -21.73 -13.78 17.51
N LEU A 170 -21.40 -13.57 18.79
CA LEU A 170 -21.71 -12.31 19.49
C LEU A 170 -20.91 -11.13 18.93
N TRP A 171 -19.64 -11.38 18.60
CA TRP A 171 -18.77 -10.39 17.97
C TRP A 171 -19.22 -10.04 16.56
N GLU A 172 -19.62 -11.02 15.75
CA GLU A 172 -20.17 -10.76 14.43
C GLU A 172 -21.53 -10.04 14.47
N GLU A 173 -22.40 -10.34 15.43
CA GLU A 173 -23.63 -9.58 15.63
C GLU A 173 -23.31 -8.11 15.90
N THR A 174 -22.38 -7.85 16.83
CA THR A 174 -21.95 -6.49 17.18
C THR A 174 -21.33 -5.78 15.97
N ALA A 175 -20.48 -6.47 15.20
CA ALA A 175 -19.88 -5.92 13.98
C ALA A 175 -20.93 -5.60 12.91
N ARG A 176 -21.97 -6.43 12.77
CA ARG A 176 -23.10 -6.15 11.84
C ARG A 176 -23.86 -4.90 12.27
N ARG A 177 -24.13 -4.72 13.56
CA ARG A 177 -24.75 -3.50 14.09
C ARG A 177 -23.92 -2.26 13.78
N MET A 178 -22.59 -2.34 13.83
CA MET A 178 -21.71 -1.23 13.44
C MET A 178 -21.79 -0.93 11.94
N VAL A 179 -21.94 -1.93 11.08
CA VAL A 179 -22.20 -1.72 9.64
C VAL A 179 -23.55 -1.02 9.43
N ASP A 180 -24.61 -1.45 10.13
CA ASP A 180 -25.94 -0.85 10.07
C ASP A 180 -25.94 0.60 10.58
N ALA A 181 -25.11 0.89 11.59
CA ALA A 181 -24.82 2.22 12.11
C ALA A 181 -23.98 3.10 11.16
N GLN A 182 -23.54 2.57 10.01
CA GLN A 182 -22.63 3.23 9.06
C GLN A 182 -21.23 3.53 9.62
N ALA A 183 -20.75 2.68 10.52
CA ALA A 183 -19.43 2.73 11.14
C ALA A 183 -18.57 1.49 10.77
N PRO A 184 -18.22 1.29 9.48
CA PRO A 184 -17.52 0.08 9.06
C PRO A 184 -16.11 -0.07 9.65
N GLY A 185 -15.47 1.02 10.08
CA GLY A 185 -14.19 0.97 10.79
C GLY A 185 -14.34 0.38 12.20
N LEU A 186 -15.36 0.79 12.94
CA LEU A 186 -15.71 0.16 14.24
C LEU A 186 -16.11 -1.31 14.05
N ALA A 187 -16.83 -1.63 12.98
CA ALA A 187 -17.14 -3.02 12.64
C ALA A 187 -15.88 -3.87 12.42
N GLY A 188 -14.84 -3.30 11.79
CA GLY A 188 -13.54 -3.94 11.62
C GLY A 188 -12.87 -4.24 12.97
N ARG A 189 -12.76 -3.23 13.84
CA ARG A 189 -12.19 -3.36 15.19
C ARG A 189 -12.92 -4.44 16.01
N VAL A 190 -14.25 -4.46 15.99
CA VAL A 190 -15.05 -5.48 16.70
C VAL A 190 -14.74 -6.90 16.21
N ARG A 191 -14.53 -7.10 14.90
CA ARG A 191 -14.14 -8.42 14.37
C ARG A 191 -12.74 -8.81 14.81
N GLU A 192 -11.81 -7.86 14.86
CA GLU A 192 -10.47 -8.09 15.38
C GLU A 192 -10.52 -8.49 16.86
N LEU A 193 -11.33 -7.83 17.70
CA LEU A 193 -11.56 -8.24 19.09
C LEU A 193 -12.04 -9.69 19.18
N GLY A 194 -13.00 -10.08 18.34
CA GLY A 194 -13.51 -11.45 18.28
C GLY A 194 -12.49 -12.51 17.87
N ALA A 195 -11.41 -12.12 17.18
CA ALA A 195 -10.32 -13.02 16.79
C ALA A 195 -9.25 -13.21 17.88
N ILE A 196 -9.17 -12.31 18.87
CA ILE A 196 -8.11 -12.30 19.89
C ILE A 196 -8.13 -13.54 20.80
N PRO A 197 -9.27 -14.03 21.34
CA PRO A 197 -9.26 -15.18 22.24
C PRO A 197 -8.59 -16.43 21.64
N GLY A 198 -8.71 -16.63 20.32
CA GLY A 198 -8.09 -17.74 19.59
C GLY A 198 -6.62 -17.51 19.18
N SER A 199 -5.98 -16.41 19.60
CA SER A 199 -4.64 -16.02 19.14
C SER A 199 -3.47 -16.61 19.95
N GLY A 200 -3.73 -17.50 20.91
CA GLY A 200 -2.73 -18.16 21.73
C GLY A 200 -2.40 -17.43 23.05
N PRO A 201 -1.28 -17.76 23.72
CA PRO A 201 -0.96 -17.25 25.05
C PRO A 201 -0.97 -15.71 25.14
N GLY A 202 -1.38 -15.18 26.28
CA GLY A 202 -1.44 -13.72 26.51
C GLY A 202 -2.64 -13.00 25.86
N TRP A 203 -3.59 -13.74 25.28
CA TRP A 203 -4.77 -13.14 24.64
C TRP A 203 -5.62 -12.25 25.57
N PRO A 204 -5.77 -12.48 26.89
CA PRO A 204 -6.62 -11.61 27.70
C PRO A 204 -6.07 -10.18 27.80
N MET A 205 -4.73 -10.05 27.83
CA MET A 205 -4.08 -8.74 27.84
C MET A 205 -4.26 -8.04 26.49
N ARG A 206 -4.03 -8.76 25.39
CA ARG A 206 -4.27 -8.22 24.03
C ARG A 206 -5.73 -7.80 23.85
N LEU A 207 -6.69 -8.57 24.37
CA LEU A 207 -8.11 -8.23 24.28
C LEU A 207 -8.40 -6.95 25.04
N LEU A 208 -7.82 -6.76 26.22
CA LEU A 208 -7.95 -5.53 26.99
C LEU A 208 -7.34 -4.32 26.27
N GLU A 209 -6.13 -4.46 25.73
CA GLU A 209 -5.44 -3.41 24.97
C GLU A 209 -6.25 -2.95 23.75
N GLU A 210 -6.69 -3.90 22.92
CA GLU A 210 -7.49 -3.61 21.72
C GLU A 210 -8.89 -3.10 22.08
N SER A 211 -9.48 -3.57 23.18
CA SER A 211 -10.75 -3.04 23.71
C SER A 211 -10.59 -1.58 24.17
N ALA A 212 -9.47 -1.25 24.80
CA ALA A 212 -9.17 0.11 25.24
C ALA A 212 -8.95 1.04 24.04
N LEU A 213 -8.25 0.59 22.99
CA LEU A 213 -8.09 1.35 21.75
C LEU A 213 -9.43 1.55 21.02
N THR A 214 -10.28 0.52 21.00
CA THR A 214 -11.63 0.61 20.43
C THR A 214 -12.49 1.59 21.22
N HIS A 215 -12.49 1.49 22.55
CA HIS A 215 -13.19 2.43 23.43
C HIS A 215 -12.68 3.86 23.24
N LEU A 216 -11.36 4.06 23.11
CA LEU A 216 -10.79 5.38 22.84
C LEU A 216 -11.34 5.98 21.53
N LEU A 217 -11.53 5.16 20.49
CA LEU A 217 -12.11 5.61 19.21
C LEU A 217 -13.58 5.99 19.36
N ASP A 218 -14.35 5.20 20.12
CA ASP A 218 -15.75 5.52 20.43
C ASP A 218 -15.84 6.85 21.19
N ARG A 219 -15.05 7.03 22.25
CA ARG A 219 -14.99 8.30 23.01
C ARG A 219 -14.59 9.47 22.13
N ALA A 220 -13.64 9.28 21.23
CA ALA A 220 -13.20 10.32 20.30
C ALA A 220 -14.31 10.68 19.30
N TRP A 221 -15.09 9.71 18.83
CA TRP A 221 -16.26 9.97 17.98
C TRP A 221 -17.37 10.70 18.75
N LEU A 222 -17.74 10.23 19.94
CA LEU A 222 -18.78 10.86 20.77
C LEU A 222 -18.41 12.29 21.21
N GLY A 223 -17.11 12.58 21.31
CA GLY A 223 -16.56 13.89 21.64
C GLY A 223 -16.04 14.68 20.44
N ILE A 224 -16.36 14.29 19.21
CA ILE A 224 -15.66 14.76 18.00
C ILE A 224 -15.68 16.28 17.82
N ASP A 225 -16.76 16.95 18.21
CA ASP A 225 -16.92 18.41 18.07
C ASP A 225 -15.98 19.22 18.97
N ARG A 226 -15.33 18.57 19.97
CA ARG A 226 -14.34 19.19 20.85
C ARG A 226 -12.90 18.94 20.39
N LEU A 227 -12.69 18.11 19.37
CA LEU A 227 -11.36 17.75 18.91
C LEU A 227 -10.82 18.80 17.93
N PRO A 228 -9.49 19.05 17.92
CA PRO A 228 -8.88 19.78 16.82
C PRO A 228 -9.22 19.13 15.49
N GLU A 229 -9.54 19.93 14.47
CA GLU A 229 -10.03 19.41 13.18
C GLU A 229 -9.11 18.36 12.53
N PRO A 230 -7.76 18.44 12.61
CA PRO A 230 -6.90 17.36 12.14
C PRO A 230 -7.17 16.00 12.82
N LEU A 231 -7.35 15.99 14.15
CA LEU A 231 -7.68 14.77 14.89
C LEU A 231 -9.12 14.32 14.60
N ALA A 232 -10.07 15.25 14.51
CA ALA A 232 -11.45 14.94 14.12
C ALA A 232 -11.51 14.27 12.74
N ALA A 233 -10.72 14.73 11.77
CA ALA A 233 -10.61 14.10 10.45
C ALA A 233 -10.00 12.68 10.52
N THR A 234 -9.00 12.46 11.39
CA THR A 234 -8.47 11.13 11.68
C THR A 234 -9.55 10.22 12.26
N VAL A 235 -10.31 10.68 13.26
CA VAL A 235 -11.43 9.92 13.87
C VAL A 235 -12.48 9.54 12.82
N ARG A 236 -12.92 10.48 11.98
CA ARG A 236 -13.88 10.18 10.89
C ARG A 236 -13.37 9.07 9.97
N THR A 237 -12.08 9.14 9.61
CA THR A 237 -11.45 8.12 8.76
C THR A 237 -11.36 6.76 9.46
N ARG A 238 -10.98 6.73 10.75
CA ARG A 238 -10.85 5.51 11.55
C ARG A 238 -12.18 4.82 11.82
N VAL A 239 -13.27 5.58 11.99
CA VAL A 239 -14.65 5.06 12.08
C VAL A 239 -15.16 4.54 10.74
N GLY A 240 -14.48 4.89 9.64
CA GLY A 240 -14.75 4.38 8.30
C GLY A 240 -15.62 5.28 7.44
N LEU A 241 -15.72 6.58 7.76
CA LEU A 241 -16.37 7.54 6.89
C LEU A 241 -15.49 7.78 5.65
N PRO A 242 -16.07 7.87 4.44
CA PRO A 242 -15.32 8.16 3.25
C PRO A 242 -14.73 9.58 3.33
N ALA A 243 -13.43 9.67 3.11
CA ALA A 243 -12.71 10.93 2.89
C ALA A 243 -12.27 11.00 1.43
N SER A 244 -12.13 12.22 0.93
CA SER A 244 -11.44 12.51 -0.33
C SER A 244 -10.11 13.20 -0.02
N ALA A 245 -9.13 13.05 -0.89
CA ALA A 245 -7.95 13.91 -0.84
C ALA A 245 -8.40 15.38 -1.03
N ARG A 246 -7.88 16.26 -0.17
CA ARG A 246 -8.28 17.68 -0.11
C ARG A 246 -7.07 18.49 0.34
N GLY A 247 -6.66 19.46 -0.46
CA GLY A 247 -5.51 20.31 -0.18
C GLY A 247 -4.72 20.66 -1.45
N PRO A 248 -3.68 21.49 -1.34
CA PRO A 248 -2.83 21.82 -2.47
C PRO A 248 -2.12 20.55 -2.97
N ALA A 249 -2.09 20.37 -4.29
CA ALA A 249 -1.26 19.36 -4.91
C ALA A 249 0.22 19.70 -4.66
N VAL A 250 0.99 18.70 -4.24
CA VAL A 250 2.44 18.84 -4.02
C VAL A 250 3.14 18.10 -5.14
N ARG A 251 3.70 18.85 -6.09
CA ARG A 251 4.63 18.31 -7.07
C ARG A 251 5.97 18.05 -6.41
N ASP A 252 6.53 16.87 -6.63
CA ASP A 252 7.85 16.47 -6.15
C ASP A 252 8.38 15.34 -7.05
N ARG A 253 9.63 14.97 -6.84
CA ARG A 253 10.27 13.76 -7.32
C ARG A 253 10.13 12.67 -6.26
N TRP A 254 9.15 11.80 -6.45
CA TRP A 254 8.77 10.74 -5.51
C TRP A 254 9.50 9.43 -5.80
N LEU A 255 10.45 9.05 -4.95
CA LEU A 255 11.07 7.72 -4.97
C LEU A 255 10.08 6.67 -4.48
N VAL A 256 9.83 5.64 -5.30
CA VAL A 256 9.02 4.47 -4.93
C VAL A 256 9.86 3.53 -4.05
N LEU A 257 9.52 3.48 -2.77
CA LEU A 257 10.27 2.74 -1.76
C LEU A 257 9.85 1.28 -1.66
N ALA A 258 8.54 1.02 -1.68
CA ALA A 258 8.00 -0.33 -1.54
C ALA A 258 6.62 -0.44 -2.17
N GLN A 259 6.28 -1.63 -2.65
CA GLN A 259 4.94 -1.97 -3.13
C GLN A 259 4.59 -3.39 -2.69
N TYR A 260 3.49 -3.54 -1.97
CA TYR A 260 3.00 -4.85 -1.55
C TYR A 260 1.48 -4.89 -1.43
N ASP A 261 0.92 -6.10 -1.54
CA ASP A 261 -0.52 -6.33 -1.51
C ASP A 261 -0.91 -7.00 -0.19
N THR A 262 -1.97 -6.51 0.45
CA THR A 262 -2.66 -7.13 1.58
C THR A 262 -4.06 -7.56 1.14
N SER A 263 -4.61 -8.65 1.68
CA SER A 263 -5.95 -9.12 1.32
C SER A 263 -6.75 -9.49 2.56
N ASP A 264 -8.03 -9.11 2.58
CA ASP A 264 -9.01 -9.52 3.59
C ASP A 264 -9.95 -10.62 3.07
N GLY A 265 -9.58 -11.26 1.94
CA GLY A 265 -10.37 -12.26 1.23
C GLY A 265 -11.39 -11.68 0.24
N LYS A 266 -11.95 -10.49 0.50
CA LYS A 266 -12.92 -9.83 -0.40
C LYS A 266 -12.27 -8.74 -1.25
N LEU A 267 -11.28 -8.06 -0.69
CA LEU A 267 -10.59 -6.90 -1.23
C LEU A 267 -9.08 -7.11 -1.12
N THR A 268 -8.40 -6.97 -2.26
CA THR A 268 -6.94 -6.82 -2.29
C THR A 268 -6.60 -5.34 -2.25
N THR A 269 -5.81 -4.93 -1.27
CA THR A 269 -5.30 -3.55 -1.14
C THR A 269 -3.81 -3.55 -1.42
N ARG A 270 -3.41 -2.79 -2.44
CA ARG A 270 -2.01 -2.49 -2.72
C ARG A 270 -1.59 -1.24 -1.97
N ARG A 271 -0.47 -1.34 -1.28
CA ARG A 271 0.19 -0.25 -0.54
C ARG A 271 1.47 0.11 -1.28
N ILE A 272 1.63 1.39 -1.63
CA ILE A 272 2.83 1.90 -2.28
C ILE A 272 3.40 3.05 -1.46
N TRP A 273 4.60 2.85 -0.92
CA TRP A 273 5.32 3.86 -0.16
C TRP A 273 6.17 4.71 -1.10
N LEU A 274 6.08 6.03 -0.93
CA LEU A 274 6.81 7.03 -1.69
C LEU A 274 7.57 7.98 -0.76
N TYR A 275 8.71 8.48 -1.21
CA TYR A 275 9.45 9.56 -0.54
C TYR A 275 9.77 10.70 -1.51
N GLY A 276 9.31 11.91 -1.18
CA GLY A 276 9.55 13.12 -1.95
C GLY A 276 10.95 13.67 -1.68
N ARG A 277 11.77 13.76 -2.73
CA ARG A 277 13.18 14.18 -2.63
C ARG A 277 13.32 15.64 -2.23
N GLU A 278 12.41 16.50 -2.68
CA GLU A 278 12.49 17.94 -2.48
C GLU A 278 11.69 18.37 -1.25
N SER A 279 10.51 17.78 -1.04
CA SER A 279 9.67 18.08 0.11
C SER A 279 10.11 17.37 1.40
N GLY A 280 10.93 16.31 1.30
CA GLY A 280 11.32 15.48 2.44
C GLY A 280 10.16 14.71 3.06
N ARG A 281 9.10 14.45 2.29
CA ARG A 281 7.85 13.88 2.80
C ARG A 281 7.68 12.42 2.39
N THR A 282 7.22 11.59 3.32
CA THR A 282 6.75 10.24 3.02
C THR A 282 5.26 10.25 2.68
N ALA A 283 4.84 9.48 1.69
CA ALA A 283 3.45 9.33 1.28
C ALA A 283 3.09 7.86 1.01
N LEU A 284 1.82 7.52 1.23
CA LEU A 284 1.25 6.20 0.98
C LEU A 284 0.14 6.31 -0.06
N LEU A 285 0.30 5.61 -1.19
CA LEU A 285 -0.78 5.41 -2.14
C LEU A 285 -1.46 4.08 -1.86
N LEU A 286 -2.79 4.08 -1.92
CA LEU A 286 -3.62 2.89 -1.82
C LEU A 286 -4.34 2.64 -3.14
N SER A 287 -4.31 1.39 -3.60
CA SER A 287 -5.05 0.93 -4.77
C SER A 287 -5.80 -0.33 -4.42
N PHE A 288 -7.03 -0.46 -4.90
CA PHE A 288 -7.95 -1.51 -4.46
C PHE A 288 -8.37 -2.39 -5.64
N GLY A 289 -8.39 -3.70 -5.41
CA GLY A 289 -8.82 -4.72 -6.37
C GLY A 289 -9.92 -5.58 -5.76
N ALA A 290 -11.11 -5.57 -6.36
CA ALA A 290 -12.25 -6.35 -5.87
C ALA A 290 -12.26 -7.78 -6.41
N ALA A 291 -12.81 -8.73 -5.63
CA ALA A 291 -13.10 -10.10 -6.07
C ALA A 291 -11.89 -10.84 -6.67
N GLY A 292 -10.74 -10.75 -5.98
CA GLY A 292 -9.49 -11.41 -6.38
C GLY A 292 -8.79 -10.78 -7.59
N ARG A 293 -9.25 -9.61 -8.08
CA ARG A 293 -8.53 -8.84 -9.10
C ARG A 293 -7.36 -8.10 -8.46
N ALA A 294 -6.27 -8.00 -9.22
CA ALA A 294 -5.13 -7.17 -8.83
C ALA A 294 -5.53 -5.68 -8.85
N PRO A 295 -5.03 -4.86 -7.91
CA PRO A 295 -5.23 -3.42 -7.95
C PRO A 295 -4.62 -2.77 -9.19
N ASP A 296 -5.29 -1.76 -9.73
CA ASP A 296 -4.96 -1.14 -11.03
C ASP A 296 -3.62 -0.40 -11.00
N LEU A 297 -3.38 0.44 -9.99
CA LEU A 297 -2.12 1.16 -9.85
C LEU A 297 -1.00 0.18 -9.51
N ALA A 298 0.05 0.16 -10.32
CA ALA A 298 1.33 -0.46 -10.01
C ALA A 298 2.44 0.56 -10.27
N LEU A 299 3.44 0.63 -9.41
CA LEU A 299 4.62 1.48 -9.57
C LEU A 299 5.85 0.63 -9.27
N ALA A 300 6.85 0.66 -10.16
CA ALA A 300 8.06 -0.12 -9.98
C ALA A 300 8.87 0.40 -8.78
N VAL A 301 9.31 -0.49 -7.90
CA VAL A 301 10.15 -0.11 -6.76
C VAL A 301 11.52 0.38 -7.26
N GLY A 302 12.05 1.42 -6.62
CA GLY A 302 13.34 2.02 -6.97
C GLY A 302 13.32 2.99 -8.14
N VAL A 303 12.14 3.40 -8.63
CA VAL A 303 12.01 4.50 -9.60
C VAL A 303 11.56 5.78 -8.92
N VAL A 304 11.91 6.92 -9.51
CA VAL A 304 11.48 8.25 -9.12
C VAL A 304 10.43 8.75 -10.10
N LEU A 305 9.32 9.25 -9.56
CA LEU A 305 8.18 9.80 -10.31
C LEU A 305 8.14 11.32 -10.13
N ASP A 306 8.19 12.08 -11.22
CA ASP A 306 7.84 13.51 -11.19
C ASP A 306 6.32 13.62 -11.28
N ALA A 307 5.68 13.84 -10.13
CA ALA A 307 4.23 13.81 -10.01
C ALA A 307 3.70 14.69 -8.88
N GLU A 308 2.44 15.07 -9.02
CA GLU A 308 1.66 15.70 -7.97
C GLU A 308 1.02 14.66 -7.05
N LEU A 309 1.07 14.91 -5.74
CA LEU A 309 0.30 14.18 -4.74
C LEU A 309 -0.64 15.13 -3.99
N VAL A 310 -1.89 14.72 -3.81
CA VAL A 310 -2.87 15.41 -2.96
C VAL A 310 -3.11 14.58 -1.70
N ARG A 311 -2.92 15.17 -0.52
CA ARG A 311 -3.05 14.44 0.75
C ARG A 311 -4.49 14.31 1.22
N TYR A 312 -4.75 13.25 1.97
CA TYR A 312 -5.97 13.14 2.76
C TYR A 312 -5.88 14.02 4.01
N PRO A 313 -7.01 14.60 4.45
CA PRO A 313 -7.06 15.30 5.73
C PRO A 313 -6.86 14.32 6.90
N GLY A 314 -6.30 14.81 8.00
CA GLY A 314 -6.03 14.02 9.19
C GLY A 314 -4.69 14.37 9.81
N ALA A 315 -4.62 14.38 11.14
CA ALA A 315 -3.35 14.49 11.86
C ALA A 315 -2.48 13.27 11.53
N GLY A 316 -1.21 13.50 11.18
CA GLY A 316 -0.27 12.43 10.86
C GLY A 316 -0.61 11.56 9.63
N GLN A 317 -1.63 11.91 8.82
CA GLN A 317 -2.01 11.07 7.67
C GLN A 317 -0.98 11.14 6.54
N LEU A 318 -0.50 9.96 6.16
CA LEU A 318 0.47 9.75 5.09
C LEU A 318 -0.21 9.43 3.76
N ARG A 319 -1.51 9.12 3.79
CA ARG A 319 -2.27 8.74 2.60
C ARG A 319 -2.36 9.91 1.63
N ALA A 320 -2.15 9.62 0.35
CA ALA A 320 -2.30 10.59 -0.74
C ALA A 320 -2.99 9.96 -1.95
N GLU A 321 -3.50 10.81 -2.83
CA GLU A 321 -3.91 10.48 -4.19
C GLU A 321 -2.85 10.97 -5.17
N LEU A 322 -2.61 10.14 -6.19
CA LEU A 322 -1.68 10.46 -7.28
C LEU A 322 -2.39 11.32 -8.32
N GLY A 323 -1.88 12.53 -8.51
CA GLY A 323 -2.32 13.49 -9.51
C GLY A 323 -1.58 13.36 -10.84
N GLU A 324 -1.33 14.50 -11.48
CA GLU A 324 -0.63 14.57 -12.76
C GLU A 324 0.81 14.08 -12.65
N ARG A 325 1.30 13.47 -13.73
CA ARG A 325 2.70 13.04 -13.89
C ARG A 325 3.32 13.85 -15.01
N PHE A 326 4.48 14.42 -14.75
CA PHE A 326 5.11 15.38 -15.66
C PHE A 326 6.24 14.78 -16.49
N ALA A 327 6.74 13.60 -16.10
CA ALA A 327 7.82 12.91 -16.81
C ALA A 327 7.72 11.39 -16.68
N ALA A 328 8.43 10.69 -17.58
CA ALA A 328 8.60 9.25 -17.48
C ALA A 328 9.42 8.89 -16.22
N PRO A 329 9.11 7.77 -15.53
CA PRO A 329 9.88 7.34 -14.36
C PRO A 329 11.35 7.11 -14.68
N VAL A 330 12.23 7.53 -13.77
CA VAL A 330 13.70 7.34 -13.86
C VAL A 330 14.20 6.50 -12.69
N PRO A 331 15.32 5.77 -12.79
CA PRO A 331 15.90 5.07 -11.64
C PRO A 331 16.23 6.02 -10.50
N GLY A 332 16.00 5.55 -9.27
CA GLY A 332 16.48 6.19 -8.06
C GLY A 332 17.98 6.01 -7.89
N ASP A 333 18.58 6.99 -7.23
CA ASP A 333 20.03 7.18 -7.07
C ASP A 333 20.53 6.88 -5.65
N ALA A 334 19.68 7.07 -4.63
CA ALA A 334 20.05 6.91 -3.22
C ALA A 334 18.86 6.50 -2.32
N PRO A 335 19.08 5.93 -1.13
CA PRO A 335 18.02 5.83 -0.13
C PRO A 335 17.49 7.21 0.31
N PRO A 336 16.31 7.30 0.95
CA PRO A 336 15.94 8.49 1.72
C PRO A 336 16.91 8.75 2.87
N PRO A 337 17.01 9.99 3.37
CA PRO A 337 17.60 10.25 4.68
C PRO A 337 16.96 9.37 5.75
N GLY A 338 17.76 8.94 6.72
CA GLY A 338 17.32 8.07 7.80
C GLY A 338 18.09 8.31 9.08
N GLY A 339 17.65 7.63 10.13
CA GLY A 339 18.16 7.79 11.49
C GLY A 339 18.55 6.48 12.14
N SER A 340 18.91 6.56 13.42
CA SER A 340 19.13 5.38 14.27
C SER A 340 17.81 4.70 14.66
N VAL A 341 17.91 3.52 15.27
CA VAL A 341 16.77 2.84 15.90
C VAL A 341 16.06 3.74 16.92
N GLY A 342 16.81 4.47 17.75
CA GLY A 342 16.24 5.37 18.76
C GLY A 342 15.42 6.50 18.15
N GLU A 343 15.90 7.09 17.06
CA GLU A 343 15.18 8.15 16.34
C GLU A 343 13.91 7.61 15.66
N ALA A 344 13.94 6.38 15.14
CA ALA A 344 12.75 5.72 14.60
C ALA A 344 11.67 5.49 15.67
N LEU A 345 12.05 5.03 16.86
CA LEU A 345 11.13 4.87 17.98
C LEU A 345 10.55 6.21 18.44
N ALA A 346 11.38 7.26 18.51
CA ALA A 346 10.93 8.61 18.83
C ALA A 346 9.94 9.14 17.78
N ALA A 347 10.21 8.92 16.49
CA ALA A 347 9.31 9.31 15.41
C ALA A 347 7.95 8.59 15.48
N TYR A 348 7.95 7.28 15.78
CA TYR A 348 6.71 6.54 16.01
C TYR A 348 5.94 7.08 17.22
N GLY A 349 6.63 7.33 18.34
CA GLY A 349 6.03 7.91 19.54
C GLY A 349 5.42 9.30 19.32
N LEU A 350 6.06 10.14 18.49
CA LEU A 350 5.50 11.43 18.09
C LEU A 350 4.27 11.26 17.21
N ALA A 351 4.28 10.33 16.25
CA ALA A 351 3.14 10.06 15.38
C ALA A 351 1.91 9.55 16.15
N LEU A 352 2.11 8.79 17.23
CA LEU A 352 1.02 8.33 18.11
C LEU A 352 0.29 9.48 18.83
N ARG A 353 0.92 10.66 18.97
CA ARG A 353 0.24 11.85 19.52
C ARG A 353 -0.80 12.42 18.57
N ASP A 354 -0.58 12.25 17.27
CA ASP A 354 -1.47 12.72 16.20
C ASP A 354 -2.54 11.68 15.84
N ASP A 355 -2.19 10.39 15.89
CA ASP A 355 -3.09 9.26 15.65
C ASP A 355 -2.81 8.12 16.65
N PRO A 356 -3.55 8.07 17.78
CA PRO A 356 -3.36 7.05 18.81
C PRO A 356 -3.61 5.60 18.35
N TRP A 357 -4.27 5.42 17.21
CA TRP A 357 -4.59 4.10 16.64
C TRP A 357 -3.62 3.69 15.53
N LEU A 358 -2.46 4.36 15.44
CA LEU A 358 -1.44 4.07 14.45
C LEU A 358 -0.66 2.80 14.78
N ASP A 359 -0.81 1.78 13.92
CA ASP A 359 -0.11 0.50 14.08
C ASP A 359 1.39 0.63 13.82
N SER A 360 1.77 1.47 12.86
CA SER A 360 3.16 1.69 12.47
C SER A 360 3.40 3.02 11.76
N TRP A 361 4.64 3.48 11.77
CA TRP A 361 5.13 4.69 11.11
C TRP A 361 6.27 4.35 10.14
N PRO A 362 6.27 4.89 8.91
CA PRO A 362 7.35 4.63 7.95
C PRO A 362 8.62 5.36 8.36
N VAL A 363 9.74 4.64 8.41
CA VAL A 363 11.05 5.20 8.74
C VAL A 363 12.14 4.56 7.89
N THR A 364 13.23 5.30 7.69
CA THR A 364 14.48 4.77 7.13
C THR A 364 15.49 4.67 8.26
N LEU A 365 15.98 3.47 8.53
CA LEU A 365 17.09 3.20 9.44
C LEU A 365 18.40 3.24 8.65
N ARG A 366 19.42 3.93 9.17
CA ARG A 366 20.77 3.95 8.60
C ARG A 366 21.72 3.17 9.49
N ASP A 367 22.74 2.60 8.87
CA ASP A 367 23.83 1.90 9.55
C ASP A 367 23.32 0.83 10.53
N VAL A 368 22.35 0.02 10.09
CA VAL A 368 21.79 -1.08 10.88
C VAL A 368 22.24 -2.45 10.35
N VAL A 369 22.41 -3.40 11.25
CA VAL A 369 22.79 -4.78 10.93
C VAL A 369 21.62 -5.72 11.27
N PRO A 370 21.10 -6.52 10.33
CA PRO A 370 20.17 -7.61 10.64
C PRO A 370 20.91 -8.71 11.39
N VAL A 371 20.52 -8.95 12.63
CA VAL A 371 21.15 -9.96 13.49
C VAL A 371 20.11 -10.96 14.00
N PRO A 372 20.44 -12.27 14.06
CA PRO A 372 19.61 -13.24 14.76
C PRO A 372 19.45 -12.88 16.23
N ALA A 373 18.26 -13.07 16.79
CA ALA A 373 17.98 -12.92 18.22
C ALA A 373 17.55 -14.27 18.82
N ALA A 374 17.44 -14.36 20.14
CA ALA A 374 16.96 -15.56 20.83
C ALA A 374 15.57 -16.00 20.32
N GLU A 375 14.71 -15.02 20.01
CA GLU A 375 13.43 -15.22 19.36
C GLU A 375 13.36 -14.38 18.08
N GLY A 376 13.67 -15.00 16.94
CA GLY A 376 13.55 -14.38 15.62
C GLY A 376 14.78 -13.55 15.21
N TRP A 377 14.54 -12.33 14.73
CA TRP A 377 15.54 -11.44 14.16
C TRP A 377 15.34 -10.01 14.67
N GLN A 378 16.40 -9.21 14.66
CA GLN A 378 16.35 -7.80 15.00
C GLN A 378 17.22 -6.97 14.03
N LEU A 379 16.92 -5.68 13.92
CA LEU A 379 17.78 -4.67 13.29
C LEU A 379 18.48 -3.89 14.40
N ALA A 380 19.80 -4.06 14.52
CA ALA A 380 20.61 -3.37 15.51
C ALA A 380 21.37 -2.20 14.88
N ASP A 381 21.48 -1.07 15.58
CA ASP A 381 22.42 -0.01 15.21
C ASP A 381 23.84 -0.60 15.18
N ALA A 382 24.65 -0.22 14.18
CA ALA A 382 26.00 -0.75 14.01
C ALA A 382 26.95 -0.39 15.17
N ASP A 383 26.66 0.68 15.91
CA ASP A 383 27.37 1.07 17.11
C ASP A 383 26.95 0.28 18.37
N GLY A 384 25.93 -0.57 18.25
CA GLY A 384 25.38 -1.38 19.34
C GLY A 384 24.47 -0.61 20.32
N GLY A 385 24.06 0.62 19.99
CA GLY A 385 23.29 1.48 20.89
C GLY A 385 21.85 1.02 21.15
N ALA A 386 21.17 0.51 20.12
CA ALA A 386 19.81 -0.02 20.23
C ALA A 386 19.50 -1.07 19.15
N ALA A 387 18.42 -1.83 19.35
CA ALA A 387 17.91 -2.78 18.35
C ALA A 387 16.38 -2.85 18.35
N LEU A 388 15.80 -3.09 17.17
CA LEU A 388 14.37 -3.33 16.99
C LEU A 388 14.10 -4.77 16.58
N PRO A 389 13.17 -5.48 17.24
CA PRO A 389 12.75 -6.79 16.77
C PRO A 389 12.11 -6.67 15.38
N VAL A 390 12.43 -7.60 14.49
CA VAL A 390 11.76 -7.75 13.20
C VAL A 390 10.43 -8.46 13.45
N THR A 391 9.34 -7.92 12.88
CA THR A 391 8.01 -8.48 13.11
C THR A 391 7.92 -9.94 12.67
N GLY A 392 7.17 -10.77 13.41
CA GLY A 392 7.01 -12.19 13.07
C GLY A 392 6.48 -12.44 11.65
N SER A 393 5.63 -11.54 11.14
CA SER A 393 5.14 -11.59 9.76
C SER A 393 6.22 -11.31 8.72
N ALA A 394 7.23 -10.49 9.05
CA ALA A 394 8.39 -10.25 8.18
C ALA A 394 9.41 -11.39 8.28
N VAL A 395 9.61 -11.97 9.46
CA VAL A 395 10.48 -13.16 9.64
C VAL A 395 10.01 -14.34 8.80
N ALA A 396 8.69 -14.53 8.68
CA ALA A 396 8.10 -15.58 7.85
C ALA A 396 8.25 -15.35 6.32
N ARG A 397 8.73 -14.18 5.88
CA ARG A 397 8.82 -13.83 4.45
C ARG A 397 10.24 -14.05 3.90
N PRO A 398 10.37 -14.38 2.60
CA PRO A 398 11.68 -14.49 1.94
C PRO A 398 12.52 -13.21 1.99
N GLY A 399 11.88 -12.05 2.18
CA GLY A 399 12.53 -10.75 2.27
C GLY A 399 13.62 -10.66 3.32
N LEU A 400 13.45 -11.33 4.46
CA LEU A 400 14.45 -11.35 5.53
C LEU A 400 15.77 -11.96 5.06
N TRP A 401 15.73 -13.06 4.31
CA TRP A 401 16.93 -13.71 3.77
C TRP A 401 17.62 -12.84 2.73
N ARG A 402 16.84 -12.09 1.93
CA ARG A 402 17.39 -11.11 0.99
C ARG A 402 18.09 -9.97 1.74
N LEU A 403 17.48 -9.46 2.81
CA LEU A 403 18.09 -8.44 3.67
C LEU A 403 19.41 -8.93 4.29
N ALA A 404 19.43 -10.15 4.83
CA ALA A 404 20.64 -10.75 5.37
C ALA A 404 21.74 -10.91 4.30
N ALA A 405 21.37 -11.31 3.08
CA ALA A 405 22.31 -11.43 1.96
C ALA A 405 22.86 -10.07 1.48
N VAL A 406 22.02 -9.04 1.43
CA VAL A 406 22.43 -7.66 1.08
C VAL A 406 23.36 -7.07 2.14
N SER A 407 23.11 -7.38 3.42
CA SER A 407 23.97 -6.96 4.51
C SER A 407 25.31 -7.69 4.51
N GLY A 408 25.31 -9.03 4.34
CA GLY A 408 26.53 -9.82 4.49
C GLY A 408 27.17 -9.71 5.88
N GLY A 409 26.43 -9.21 6.88
CA GLY A 409 26.94 -8.87 8.21
C GLY A 409 27.45 -7.43 8.35
N ALA A 410 27.49 -6.65 7.26
CA ALA A 410 27.83 -5.23 7.28
C ALA A 410 26.60 -4.34 7.48
N PRO A 411 26.78 -3.09 7.96
CA PRO A 411 25.69 -2.12 8.10
C PRO A 411 25.02 -1.80 6.77
N VAL A 412 23.70 -1.70 6.79
CA VAL A 412 22.85 -1.37 5.63
C VAL A 412 21.85 -0.29 5.97
N THR A 413 21.30 0.35 4.93
CA THR A 413 20.14 1.25 5.08
C THR A 413 18.87 0.46 4.81
N VAL A 414 17.85 0.59 5.66
CA VAL A 414 16.60 -0.16 5.57
C VAL A 414 15.40 0.77 5.72
N PHE A 415 14.52 0.78 4.72
CA PHE A 415 13.21 1.42 4.83
C PHE A 415 12.17 0.39 5.26
N GLY A 416 11.30 0.78 6.18
CA GLY A 416 10.24 -0.10 6.68
C GLY A 416 9.23 0.62 7.56
N GLU A 417 8.35 -0.17 8.15
CA GLU A 417 7.29 0.28 9.06
C GLU A 417 7.71 -0.06 10.50
N CYS A 418 7.93 0.96 11.33
CA CYS A 418 8.22 0.82 12.77
C CYS A 418 6.91 0.93 13.56
N GLY A 419 6.59 -0.08 14.36
CA GLY A 419 5.36 -0.09 15.16
C GLY A 419 5.54 -0.81 16.49
N HIS A 420 4.46 -0.90 17.26
CA HIS A 420 4.46 -1.51 18.60
C HIS A 420 4.88 -3.00 18.60
N ARG A 421 4.76 -3.70 17.46
CA ARG A 421 5.19 -5.11 17.29
C ARG A 421 6.62 -5.26 16.78
N GLY A 422 7.34 -4.16 16.60
CA GLY A 422 8.68 -4.13 16.00
C GLY A 422 8.70 -3.51 14.60
N PHE A 423 9.71 -3.87 13.84
CA PHE A 423 10.01 -3.30 12.53
C PHE A 423 9.71 -4.27 11.39
N THR A 424 8.99 -3.81 10.38
CA THR A 424 8.73 -4.56 9.14
C THR A 424 9.61 -3.99 8.02
N PRO A 425 10.73 -4.66 7.66
CA PRO A 425 11.60 -4.19 6.58
C PRO A 425 10.94 -4.36 5.21
N LEU A 426 10.98 -3.33 4.39
CA LEU A 426 10.31 -3.28 3.08
C LEU A 426 11.27 -3.04 1.92
N ALA A 427 12.35 -2.29 2.13
CA ALA A 427 13.42 -2.09 1.16
C ALA A 427 14.78 -1.93 1.84
N ALA A 428 15.85 -2.29 1.13
CA ALA A 428 17.22 -2.15 1.62
C ALA A 428 18.16 -1.57 0.55
N TRP A 429 19.26 -0.99 1.03
CA TRP A 429 20.38 -0.49 0.25
C TRP A 429 21.69 -0.87 0.94
N SER A 430 22.70 -1.24 0.16
CA SER A 430 24.08 -1.43 0.63
C SER A 430 25.06 -0.69 -0.28
N PRO A 431 26.30 -0.44 0.17
CA PRO A 431 27.34 0.15 -0.68
C PRO A 431 27.55 -0.63 -1.99
N ASP A 432 27.42 -1.96 -1.93
CA ASP A 432 27.58 -2.87 -3.08
C ASP A 432 26.32 -2.98 -3.95
N ALA A 433 25.15 -2.60 -3.42
CA ALA A 433 23.87 -2.56 -4.14
C ALA A 433 23.19 -1.20 -3.89
N PRO A 434 23.60 -0.14 -4.61
CA PRO A 434 23.08 1.21 -4.40
C PRO A 434 21.64 1.40 -4.91
N GLY A 435 21.13 0.46 -5.71
CA GLY A 435 19.73 0.42 -6.13
C GLY A 435 18.81 -0.07 -5.00
N THR A 436 17.55 0.37 -5.03
CA THR A 436 16.54 -0.09 -4.06
C THR A 436 16.29 -1.60 -4.19
N VAL A 437 16.64 -2.37 -3.16
CA VAL A 437 16.36 -3.80 -3.09
C VAL A 437 15.01 -4.02 -2.40
N PRO A 438 13.95 -4.49 -3.11
CA PRO A 438 12.66 -4.75 -2.49
C PRO A 438 12.72 -5.99 -1.60
N LEU A 439 12.08 -5.92 -0.42
CA LEU A 439 12.01 -7.00 0.57
C LEU A 439 10.61 -7.62 0.72
N THR A 440 9.65 -7.19 -0.10
CA THR A 440 8.24 -7.62 -0.04
C THR A 440 7.87 -8.73 -1.01
#